data_AF-A0A2K0X1E7-F1
#
_entry.id   AF-A0A2K0X1E7-F1
#
_cell.length_a   1.000
_cell.length_b   1.000
_cell.length_c   1.000
_cell.angle_alpha   90.00
_cell.angle_beta   90.00
_cell.angle_gamma   90.00
#
_symmetry.space_group_name_H-M   'P 1'
#
loop_
_entity.id
_entity.type
_entity.pdbx_description
1 polymer ?
#
loop_
_entity_poly.entity_id
_entity_poly.type
_entity_poly.pdbx_seq_one_letter_code
_entity_poly.pdbx_strand_id
1 'polypeptide(L)'
;MLSKENNNDKILPVKKIGPIVAGIIVGVVSVFLLYSIAANRRFEWNIVLKYIFNENVLSGIFWTLWLTLLSMVIAIVLALCLAMMRKSVNPVLRGVSWFFIWFFRGTPVYTQLVFWGMFAVLVPKLSLGVPFTSVEFFSIDSNVVMTS
;
A
#
# COMPACT_ATOMS: atom_id res chain seq x y z
N MET A 1 -49.47 39.11 -29.47
CA MET A 1 -48.45 39.89 -28.75
C MET A 1 -47.39 38.90 -28.28
N LEU A 2 -46.44 38.45 -29.11
CA LEU A 2 -45.22 39.14 -29.52
C LEU A 2 -44.51 39.86 -28.36
N SER A 3 -43.67 39.12 -27.63
CA SER A 3 -42.41 39.69 -27.16
C SER A 3 -41.30 38.65 -27.34
N LYS A 4 -40.50 38.90 -28.38
CA LYS A 4 -39.20 38.27 -28.61
C LYS A 4 -38.28 38.71 -27.47
N GLU A 5 -37.90 37.80 -26.59
CA GLU A 5 -36.71 38.02 -25.75
C GLU A 5 -35.53 37.31 -26.43
N ASN A 6 -34.79 38.12 -27.19
CA ASN A 6 -33.53 37.75 -27.82
C ASN A 6 -32.48 37.57 -26.71
N ASN A 7 -32.43 36.39 -26.08
CA ASN A 7 -31.33 36.03 -25.19
C ASN A 7 -30.10 35.61 -26.02
N ASN A 8 -29.57 36.59 -26.75
CA ASN A 8 -28.20 36.58 -27.25
C ASN A 8 -27.25 36.93 -26.09
N ASP A 9 -27.30 36.13 -25.03
CA ASP A 9 -26.30 36.16 -23.97
C ASP A 9 -25.02 35.55 -24.55
N LYS A 10 -24.26 36.38 -25.27
CA LYS A 10 -22.88 36.06 -25.62
C LYS A 10 -22.11 35.98 -24.31
N ILE A 11 -21.96 34.77 -23.79
CA ILE A 11 -21.02 34.41 -22.73
C ILE A 11 -19.62 34.80 -23.20
N LEU A 12 -19.20 36.02 -22.89
CA LEU A 12 -17.83 36.46 -23.10
C LEU A 12 -16.96 35.77 -22.04
N PRO A 13 -15.89 35.05 -22.44
CA PRO A 13 -15.04 34.37 -21.48
C PRO A 13 -14.38 35.41 -20.58
N VAL A 14 -14.76 35.44 -19.30
CA VAL A 14 -14.09 36.27 -18.29
C VAL A 14 -12.65 35.77 -18.18
N LYS A 15 -11.69 36.59 -18.60
CA LYS A 15 -10.26 36.33 -18.42
C LYS A 15 -9.98 36.26 -16.92
N LYS A 16 -9.85 35.04 -16.37
CA LYS A 16 -9.53 34.84 -14.95
C LYS A 16 -8.06 35.14 -14.72
N ILE A 17 -7.74 36.40 -14.46
CA ILE A 17 -6.37 36.88 -14.22
C ILE A 17 -5.82 36.34 -12.89
N GLY A 18 -6.68 36.17 -11.87
CA GLY A 18 -6.31 35.68 -10.54
C GLY A 18 -5.59 34.31 -10.55
N PRO A 19 -6.16 33.26 -11.17
CA PRO A 19 -5.50 31.96 -11.29
C PRO A 19 -4.16 32.01 -12.06
N ILE A 20 -4.02 32.89 -13.04
CA ILE A 20 -2.78 33.05 -13.81
C ILE A 20 -1.69 33.66 -12.93
N VAL A 21 -2.01 34.72 -12.18
CA VAL A 21 -1.07 35.35 -11.25
C VAL A 21 -0.65 34.38 -10.14
N ALA A 22 -1.60 33.64 -9.56
CA ALA A 22 -1.29 32.60 -8.58
C ALA A 22 -0.40 31.50 -9.17
N GLY A 23 -0.67 31.06 -10.40
CA GLY A 23 0.15 30.09 -11.12
C GLY A 23 1.59 30.59 -11.36
N ILE A 24 1.76 31.86 -11.70
CA ILE A 24 3.09 32.48 -11.86
C ILE A 24 3.84 32.49 -10.53
N ILE A 25 3.19 32.89 -9.43
CA ILE A 25 3.80 32.92 -8.11
C ILE A 25 4.25 31.52 -7.69
N VAL A 26 3.36 30.52 -7.82
CA VAL A 26 3.69 29.11 -7.50
C VAL A 26 4.81 28.59 -8.39
N GLY A 27 4.81 28.94 -9.68
CA GLY A 27 5.89 28.59 -10.60
C GLY A 27 7.24 29.17 -10.16
N VAL A 28 7.29 30.45 -9.81
CA VAL A 28 8.51 31.13 -9.34
C VAL A 28 9.02 30.50 -8.04
N VAL A 29 8.13 30.26 -7.07
CA VAL A 29 8.50 29.60 -5.80
C VAL A 29 9.02 28.20 -6.05
N SER A 30 8.38 27.43 -6.94
CA SER A 30 8.81 26.07 -7.28
C SER A 30 10.18 26.06 -7.93
N VAL A 31 10.45 26.99 -8.87
CA VAL A 31 11.76 27.14 -9.51
C VAL A 31 12.84 27.52 -8.49
N PHE A 32 12.53 28.42 -7.57
CA PHE A 32 13.47 28.82 -6.51
C PHE A 32 13.80 27.64 -5.58
N LEU A 33 12.81 26.84 -5.19
CA LEU A 33 13.03 25.63 -4.39
C LEU A 33 13.88 24.59 -5.14
N LEU A 34 13.57 24.33 -6.40
CA LEU A 34 14.34 23.41 -7.24
C LEU A 34 15.79 23.87 -7.41
N TYR A 35 16.01 25.18 -7.62
CA TYR A 35 17.36 25.75 -7.67
C TYR A 35 18.07 25.60 -6.33
N SER A 36 17.39 25.85 -5.20
CA SER A 36 17.95 25.68 -3.86
C SER A 36 18.31 24.22 -3.54
N ILE A 37 17.65 23.24 -4.15
CA ILE A 37 17.96 21.82 -3.98
C ILE A 37 19.14 21.45 -4.89
N ALA A 38 19.10 21.85 -6.16
CA ALA A 38 20.10 21.51 -7.16
C ALA A 38 21.46 22.20 -6.94
N ALA A 39 21.46 23.50 -6.62
CA ALA A 39 22.68 24.30 -6.47
C ALA A 39 23.32 24.17 -5.08
N ASN A 40 22.62 23.59 -4.11
CA ASN A 40 23.14 23.47 -2.75
C ASN A 40 24.15 22.32 -2.65
N ARG A 41 25.42 22.69 -2.44
CA ARG A 41 26.54 21.76 -2.34
C ARG A 41 26.37 20.69 -1.25
N ARG A 42 25.56 20.97 -0.21
CA ARG A 42 25.23 20.01 0.86
C ARG A 42 24.47 18.79 0.35
N PHE A 43 23.76 18.91 -0.77
CA PHE A 43 23.02 17.79 -1.35
C PHE A 43 23.90 16.76 -2.07
N GLU A 44 25.23 16.99 -2.15
CA GLU A 44 26.25 16.02 -2.58
C GLU A 44 25.76 15.07 -3.70
N TRP A 45 25.24 15.66 -4.78
CA TRP A 45 24.56 14.93 -5.85
C TRP A 45 25.41 13.79 -6.44
N ASN A 46 26.74 13.94 -6.40
CA ASN A 46 27.69 12.90 -6.78
C ASN A 46 27.58 11.63 -5.92
N ILE A 47 27.39 11.77 -4.61
CA ILE A 47 27.23 10.66 -3.67
C ILE A 47 25.86 10.01 -3.87
N VAL A 48 24.81 10.82 -4.03
CA VAL A 48 23.44 10.33 -4.30
C VAL A 48 23.42 9.44 -5.53
N LEU A 49 24.00 9.90 -6.65
CA LEU A 49 24.09 9.12 -7.88
C LEU A 49 24.90 7.84 -7.67
N LYS A 50 26.04 7.91 -6.97
CA LYS A 50 26.87 6.73 -6.68
C LYS A 50 26.13 5.66 -5.87
N TYR A 51 25.30 6.05 -4.90
CA TYR A 51 24.55 5.11 -4.07
C TYR A 51 23.29 4.58 -4.77
N ILE A 52 22.59 5.41 -5.56
CA ILE A 52 21.42 4.95 -6.33
C ILE A 52 21.81 3.86 -7.33
N PHE A 53 22.99 3.97 -7.96
CA PHE A 53 23.51 2.95 -8.89
C PHE A 53 24.37 1.88 -8.21
N ASN A 54 24.44 1.83 -6.88
CA ASN A 54 25.15 0.77 -6.18
C ASN A 54 24.36 -0.56 -6.27
N GLU A 55 25.07 -1.66 -6.46
CA GLU A 55 24.49 -2.99 -6.60
C GLU A 55 23.55 -3.37 -5.44
N ASN A 56 23.88 -2.98 -4.21
CA ASN A 56 23.04 -3.25 -3.05
C ASN A 56 21.68 -2.54 -3.12
N VAL A 57 21.67 -1.29 -3.58
CA VAL A 57 20.43 -0.49 -3.69
C VAL A 57 19.58 -1.00 -4.86
N LEU A 58 20.21 -1.27 -6.01
CA LEU A 58 19.52 -1.83 -7.17
C LEU A 58 18.93 -3.22 -6.88
N SER A 59 19.68 -4.08 -6.17
CA SER A 59 19.20 -5.38 -5.71
C SER A 59 18.04 -5.25 -4.74
N GLY A 60 18.11 -4.32 -3.78
CA GLY A 60 17.01 -4.03 -2.86
C GLY A 60 15.73 -3.55 -3.58
N ILE A 61 15.88 -2.67 -4.58
CA ILE A 61 14.77 -2.22 -5.43
C ILE A 61 14.18 -3.40 -6.21
N PHE A 62 15.04 -4.24 -6.81
CA PHE A 62 14.61 -5.43 -7.54
C PHE A 62 13.79 -6.37 -6.64
N TRP A 63 14.27 -6.68 -5.43
CA TRP A 63 13.53 -7.52 -4.49
C TRP A 63 12.22 -6.90 -4.05
N THR A 64 12.17 -5.59 -3.81
CA THR A 64 10.92 -4.89 -3.46
C THR A 64 9.90 -4.98 -4.60
N LEU A 65 10.33 -4.73 -5.84
CA LEU A 65 9.47 -4.84 -7.03
C LEU A 65 9.03 -6.29 -7.27
N TRP A 66 9.92 -7.24 -7.10
CA TRP A 66 9.60 -8.67 -7.25
C TRP A 66 8.59 -9.14 -6.21
N LEU A 67 8.79 -8.78 -4.94
CA LEU A 67 7.89 -9.10 -3.85
C LEU A 67 6.53 -8.42 -4.00
N THR A 68 6.49 -7.15 -4.40
CA THR A 68 5.22 -6.44 -4.65
C THR A 68 4.44 -7.07 -5.80
N LEU A 69 5.11 -7.43 -6.91
CA LEU A 69 4.47 -8.12 -8.03
C LEU A 69 3.91 -9.47 -7.59
N LEU A 70 4.72 -10.28 -6.91
CA LEU A 70 4.32 -11.61 -6.43
C LEU A 70 3.15 -11.51 -5.45
N SER A 71 3.21 -10.57 -4.50
CA SER A 71 2.14 -10.30 -3.54
C SER A 71 0.84 -9.90 -4.23
N MET A 72 0.91 -9.04 -5.24
CA MET A 72 -0.27 -8.59 -6.00
C MET A 72 -0.92 -9.74 -6.76
N VAL A 73 -0.12 -10.59 -7.42
CA VAL A 73 -0.64 -11.78 -8.12
C VAL A 73 -1.37 -12.71 -7.14
N ILE A 74 -0.75 -13.02 -6.00
CA ILE A 74 -1.34 -13.87 -4.97
C ILE A 74 -2.63 -13.24 -4.42
N ALA A 75 -2.60 -11.94 -4.14
CA ALA A 75 -3.76 -11.20 -3.64
C ALA A 75 -4.94 -11.24 -4.62
N ILE A 76 -4.68 -11.11 -5.93
CA ILE A 76 -5.72 -11.17 -6.96
C ILE A 76 -6.32 -12.58 -7.03
N VAL A 77 -5.50 -13.63 -7.05
CA VAL A 77 -5.97 -15.02 -7.09
C VAL A 77 -6.85 -15.31 -5.87
N LEU A 78 -6.38 -14.95 -4.67
CA LEU A 78 -7.16 -15.11 -3.43
C LEU A 78 -8.47 -14.31 -3.46
N ALA A 79 -8.42 -13.05 -3.90
CA ALA A 79 -9.60 -12.20 -4.00
C ALA A 79 -10.64 -12.80 -4.97
N LEU A 80 -10.20 -13.35 -6.09
CA LEU A 80 -11.07 -14.02 -7.05
C LEU A 80 -11.73 -15.27 -6.45
N CYS A 81 -10.94 -16.13 -5.79
CA CYS A 81 -11.47 -17.30 -5.08
C CYS A 81 -12.50 -16.89 -4.02
N LEU A 82 -12.22 -15.85 -3.23
CA LEU A 82 -13.13 -15.33 -2.20
C LEU A 82 -14.40 -14.72 -2.81
N ALA A 83 -14.30 -14.03 -3.94
CA ALA A 83 -15.45 -13.49 -4.65
C ALA A 83 -16.37 -14.62 -5.16
N MET A 84 -15.79 -15.68 -5.72
CA MET A 84 -16.54 -16.87 -6.14
C MET A 84 -17.21 -17.57 -4.94
N MET A 85 -16.47 -17.78 -3.85
CA MET A 85 -17.02 -18.35 -2.61
C MET A 85 -18.17 -17.51 -2.05
N ARG A 86 -18.11 -16.18 -2.16
CA ARG A 86 -19.16 -15.28 -1.67
C ARG A 86 -20.46 -15.35 -2.48
N LYS A 87 -20.38 -15.69 -3.77
CA LYS A 87 -21.53 -15.91 -4.65
C LYS A 87 -22.10 -17.33 -4.55
N SER A 88 -21.39 -18.26 -3.90
CA SER A 88 -21.84 -19.63 -3.74
C SER A 88 -23.07 -19.74 -2.82
N VAL A 89 -23.94 -20.69 -3.13
CA VAL A 89 -25.13 -21.01 -2.32
C VAL A 89 -24.74 -21.72 -1.01
N ASN A 90 -23.56 -22.36 -0.96
CA ASN A 90 -23.11 -23.06 0.22
C ASN A 90 -22.80 -22.07 1.37
N PRO A 91 -23.54 -22.13 2.50
CA PRO A 91 -23.39 -21.19 3.61
C PRO A 91 -22.00 -21.26 4.26
N VAL A 92 -21.32 -22.40 4.21
CA VAL A 92 -19.97 -22.57 4.77
C VAL A 92 -18.94 -21.77 3.97
N LEU A 93 -18.92 -21.91 2.64
CA LEU A 93 -18.02 -21.14 1.77
C LEU A 93 -18.29 -19.64 1.88
N ARG A 94 -19.56 -19.26 1.98
CA ARG A 94 -19.96 -17.87 2.19
C ARG A 94 -19.51 -17.34 3.56
N GLY A 95 -19.60 -18.15 4.61
CA GLY A 95 -19.14 -17.81 5.96
C GLY A 95 -17.64 -17.61 6.02
N VAL A 96 -16.85 -18.53 5.43
CA VAL A 96 -15.39 -18.43 5.37
C VAL A 96 -14.95 -17.19 4.61
N SER A 97 -15.55 -16.92 3.44
CA SER A 97 -15.24 -15.71 2.65
C SER A 97 -15.62 -14.43 3.42
N TRP A 98 -16.76 -14.43 4.11
CA TRP A 98 -17.17 -13.30 4.95
C TRP A 98 -16.18 -13.05 6.10
N PHE A 99 -15.77 -14.09 6.82
CA PHE A 99 -14.80 -13.98 7.92
C PHE A 99 -13.45 -13.46 7.43
N PHE A 100 -12.93 -14.01 6.32
CA PHE A 100 -11.66 -13.56 5.75
C PHE A 100 -11.70 -12.06 5.40
N ILE A 101 -12.75 -11.63 4.67
CA ILE A 101 -12.89 -10.21 4.28
C ILE A 101 -13.05 -9.33 5.52
N TRP A 102 -13.86 -9.75 6.49
CA TRP A 102 -14.07 -9.02 7.73
C TRP A 102 -12.80 -8.92 8.56
N PHE A 103 -12.00 -9.98 8.68
CA PHE A 103 -10.75 -9.95 9.43
C PHE A 103 -9.76 -8.95 8.81
N PHE A 104 -9.48 -9.07 7.51
CA PHE A 104 -8.48 -8.21 6.85
C PHE A 104 -8.95 -6.76 6.64
N ARG A 105 -10.26 -6.50 6.49
CA ARG A 105 -10.78 -5.14 6.26
C ARG A 105 -11.40 -4.48 7.50
N GLY A 106 -11.78 -5.26 8.50
CA GLY A 106 -12.49 -4.81 9.68
C GLY A 106 -11.62 -4.69 10.93
N THR A 107 -10.43 -5.29 10.95
CA THR A 107 -9.46 -5.11 12.04
C THR A 107 -8.50 -3.94 11.74
N PRO A 108 -8.21 -3.06 12.71
CA PRO A 108 -7.24 -1.98 12.52
C PRO A 108 -5.84 -2.52 12.17
N VAL A 109 -5.13 -1.84 11.26
CA VAL A 109 -3.78 -2.25 10.82
C VAL A 109 -2.80 -2.33 12.00
N TYR A 110 -2.91 -1.40 12.96
CA TYR A 110 -2.09 -1.42 14.18
C TYR A 110 -2.30 -2.70 14.98
N THR A 111 -3.53 -3.18 15.10
CA THR A 111 -3.85 -4.43 15.79
C THR A 111 -3.20 -5.62 15.09
N GLN A 112 -3.22 -5.66 13.75
CA GLN A 112 -2.56 -6.72 12.99
C GLN A 112 -1.04 -6.69 13.20
N LEU A 113 -0.40 -5.54 13.11
CA LEU A 113 1.04 -5.40 13.32
C LEU A 113 1.46 -5.85 14.73
N VAL A 114 0.71 -5.46 15.75
CA VAL A 114 0.97 -5.89 17.14
C VAL A 114 0.73 -7.39 17.29
N PHE A 115 -0.36 -7.93 16.73
CA PHE A 115 -0.66 -9.36 16.78
C PHE A 115 0.47 -10.19 16.16
N TRP A 116 0.94 -9.84 14.95
CA TRP A 116 2.06 -10.53 14.30
C TRP A 116 3.38 -10.32 15.04
N GLY A 117 3.63 -9.11 15.54
CA GLY A 117 4.83 -8.79 16.32
C GLY A 117 4.91 -9.53 17.66
N MET A 118 3.76 -9.82 18.29
CA MET A 118 3.67 -10.59 19.53
C MET A 118 3.40 -12.08 19.31
N PHE A 119 3.23 -12.54 18.07
CA PHE A 119 2.87 -13.93 17.76
C PHE A 119 3.90 -14.93 18.31
N ALA A 120 5.20 -14.62 18.20
CA ALA A 120 6.28 -15.45 18.73
C ALA A 120 6.22 -15.62 20.27
N VAL A 121 5.61 -14.67 20.97
CA VAL A 121 5.40 -14.71 22.43
C VAL A 121 4.08 -15.41 22.78
N LEU A 122 3.04 -15.21 21.96
CA LEU A 122 1.72 -15.81 22.17
C LEU A 122 1.66 -17.30 21.79
N VAL A 123 2.53 -17.74 20.87
CA VAL A 123 2.68 -19.14 20.45
C VAL A 123 4.16 -19.53 20.60
N PRO A 124 4.65 -19.75 21.84
CA PRO A 124 6.08 -20.04 22.09
C PRO A 124 6.53 -21.40 21.53
N LYS A 125 5.58 -22.32 21.30
CA LYS A 125 5.81 -23.63 20.71
C LYS A 125 4.75 -23.89 19.65
N LEU A 126 5.17 -23.95 18.40
CA LEU A 126 4.37 -24.53 17.32
C LEU A 126 4.46 -26.06 17.44
N SER A 127 3.79 -26.63 18.44
CA SER A 127 3.63 -28.07 18.53
C SER A 127 2.47 -28.48 17.62
N LEU A 128 2.78 -29.22 16.55
CA LEU A 128 1.77 -29.90 15.75
C LEU A 128 1.28 -31.13 16.54
N GLY A 129 0.35 -30.87 17.45
CA GLY A 129 -0.43 -31.86 18.18
C GLY A 129 -1.93 -31.66 17.95
N VAL A 130 -2.74 -32.67 18.27
CA VAL A 130 -4.21 -32.57 18.17
C VAL A 130 -4.68 -31.57 19.24
N PRO A 131 -5.42 -30.50 18.88
CA PRO A 131 -5.96 -29.59 19.87
C PRO A 131 -6.87 -30.40 20.81
N PHE A 132 -6.63 -30.28 22.12
CA PHE A 132 -7.26 -31.01 23.24
C PHE A 132 -6.72 -32.40 23.62
N THR A 133 -5.61 -32.89 23.05
CA THR A 133 -4.93 -34.11 23.52
C THR A 133 -3.41 -33.92 23.59
N SER A 134 -2.74 -34.49 24.60
CA SER A 134 -1.29 -34.38 24.86
C SER A 134 -0.39 -35.19 23.91
N VAL A 135 -0.77 -35.34 22.63
CA VAL A 135 0.02 -36.06 21.64
C VAL A 135 0.65 -35.05 20.69
N GLU A 136 1.93 -34.80 20.91
CA GLU A 136 2.78 -33.87 20.15
C GLU A 136 3.70 -34.69 19.23
N PHE A 137 3.53 -34.60 17.90
CA PHE A 137 4.33 -35.42 16.97
C PHE A 137 5.66 -34.76 16.57
N PHE A 138 5.76 -33.44 16.65
CA PHE A 138 6.98 -32.70 16.36
C PHE A 138 6.93 -31.35 17.10
N SER A 139 7.88 -31.13 18.00
CA SER A 139 8.05 -29.86 18.72
C SER A 139 9.36 -29.23 18.29
N ILE A 140 9.30 -28.19 17.45
CA ILE A 140 10.45 -27.33 17.15
C ILE A 140 10.32 -26.06 17.99
N ASP A 141 11.35 -25.78 18.78
CA ASP A 141 11.43 -24.58 19.61
C ASP A 141 11.74 -23.36 18.72
N SER A 142 10.88 -22.34 18.77
CA SER A 142 10.94 -21.19 17.86
C SER A 142 12.16 -20.29 18.09
N ASN A 143 12.88 -20.47 19.21
CA ASN A 143 14.12 -19.74 19.52
C ASN A 143 15.29 -20.14 18.60
N VAL A 144 15.31 -21.41 18.14
CA VAL A 144 16.40 -21.96 17.33
C VAL A 144 16.31 -21.51 15.86
N VAL A 145 15.10 -21.22 15.37
CA VAL A 145 14.84 -20.84 13.97
C VAL A 145 15.15 -19.36 13.69
N MET A 146 15.18 -18.50 14.71
CA MET A 146 15.43 -17.06 14.56
C MET A 146 16.91 -16.63 14.77
N THR A 147 17.78 -17.55 15.19
CA THR A 147 19.20 -17.26 15.50
C THR A 147 20.18 -17.87 14.48
N SER A 148 19.70 -18.44 13.38
CA SER A 148 20.55 -19.04 12.33
C SER A 148 20.62 -18.17 11.07
#